data_AF-A0A7W8D5R2-F1
#
_entry.id   AF-A0A7W8D5R2-F1
#
_cell.length_a   1.000
_cell.length_b   1.000
_cell.length_c   1.000
_cell.angle_alpha   90.00
_cell.angle_beta   90.00
_cell.angle_gamma   90.00
#
_symmetry.space_group_name_H-M   'P 1'
#
loop_
_entity.id
_entity.type
_entity.pdbx_description
1 polymer ?
#
loop_
_entity_poly.entity_id
_entity_poly.type
_entity_poly.pdbx_seq_one_letter_code
_entity_poly.pdbx_strand_id
1 'polypeptide(L)'
;MPLFLVAKSRRTNGHFEVHCADCPAAPPPPHSHYLGSFPSAARAICDARVLYPRCEGCEQCCAADALPDEEPDRPRRHALSGA
;
A
#
# COMPACT_ATOMS: atom_id res chain seq x y z
N MET A 1 0.63 -4.69 -9.15
CA MET A 1 0.96 -4.65 -7.71
C MET A 1 1.62 -3.33 -7.38
N PRO A 2 1.06 -2.53 -6.46
CA PRO A 2 1.63 -1.24 -6.08
C PRO A 2 3.01 -1.39 -5.41
N LEU A 3 3.84 -0.36 -5.63
CA LEU A 3 5.17 -0.27 -5.05
C LEU A 3 5.12 0.50 -3.73
N PHE A 4 5.75 -0.05 -2.70
CA PHE A 4 5.77 0.56 -1.37
C PHE A 4 7.19 0.91 -0.92
N LEU A 5 7.27 1.99 -0.16
CA LEU A 5 8.48 2.49 0.45
C LEU A 5 8.17 2.95 1.88
N VAL A 6 9.16 2.91 2.75
CA VAL A 6 9.08 3.45 4.11
C VAL A 6 9.95 4.70 4.21
N ALA A 7 9.42 5.74 4.83
CA ALA A 7 10.17 6.93 5.17
C ALA A 7 11.30 6.57 6.15
N LYS A 8 12.53 7.03 5.91
CA LYS A 8 13.63 6.90 6.88
C LYS A 8 13.52 7.90 8.02
N SER A 9 12.73 8.95 7.83
CA SER A 9 12.42 9.95 8.86
C SER A 9 11.19 9.53 9.63
N ARG A 10 11.23 9.71 10.94
CA ARG A 10 10.05 9.53 11.81
C ARG A 10 9.15 10.75 11.70
N ARG A 11 7.84 10.55 11.73
CA ARG A 11 6.86 11.61 11.99
C ARG A 11 7.09 12.23 13.37
N THR A 12 6.41 13.33 13.64
CA THR A 12 6.44 14.02 14.94
C THR A 12 6.02 13.13 16.11
N ASN A 13 5.18 12.12 15.87
CA ASN A 13 4.77 11.11 16.87
C ASN A 13 5.85 10.03 17.13
N GLY A 14 6.95 10.02 16.37
CA GLY A 14 8.04 9.04 16.50
C GLY A 14 7.86 7.76 15.68
N HIS A 15 6.86 7.70 14.80
CA HIS A 15 6.59 6.54 13.95
C HIS A 15 7.13 6.73 12.53
N PHE A 16 7.52 5.64 11.87
CA PHE A 16 7.89 5.63 10.45
C PHE A 16 6.64 5.45 9.60
N GLU A 17 6.57 6.13 8.45
CA GLU A 17 5.39 6.11 7.58
C GLU A 17 5.68 5.31 6.30
N VAL A 18 4.78 4.38 5.97
CA VAL A 18 4.81 3.60 4.73
C VAL A 18 3.96 4.28 3.67
N HIS A 19 4.55 4.56 2.52
CA HIS A 19 3.90 5.22 1.39
C HIS A 19 3.94 4.35 0.14
N CYS A 20 3.01 4.60 -0.78
CA CYS A 20 3.16 4.17 -2.17
C CYS A 20 4.25 5.01 -2.85
N ALA A 21 4.92 4.43 -3.84
CA ALA A 21 5.96 5.13 -4.62
C ALA A 21 5.43 6.40 -5.31
N ASP A 22 4.16 6.43 -5.70
CA ASP A 22 3.51 7.55 -6.36
C ASP A 22 2.84 8.55 -5.39
N CYS A 23 3.08 8.43 -4.08
CA CYS A 23 2.49 9.33 -3.09
C CYS A 23 3.14 10.73 -3.17
N PRO A 24 2.35 11.83 -3.24
CA PRO A 24 2.89 13.18 -3.25
C PRO A 24 3.55 13.59 -1.93
N ALA A 25 3.19 12.91 -0.83
CA ALA A 25 3.79 13.10 0.48
C ALA A 25 4.97 12.16 0.75
N ALA A 26 5.33 11.27 -0.18
CA ALA A 26 6.45 10.36 0.00
C ALA A 26 7.78 11.14 0.04
N PRO A 27 8.70 10.77 0.94
CA PRO A 27 10.03 11.36 0.93
C PRO A 27 10.83 10.91 -0.30
N PRO A 28 11.73 11.76 -0.80
CA PRO A 28 12.54 11.45 -1.97
C PRO A 28 13.45 10.23 -1.71
N PRO A 29 13.96 9.56 -2.77
CA PRO A 29 14.76 8.33 -2.68
C PRO A 29 15.86 8.30 -1.60
N PRO A 30 16.68 9.36 -1.39
CA PRO A 30 17.68 9.33 -0.31
C PRO A 30 17.06 9.18 1.09
N HIS A 31 15.84 9.67 1.29
CA HIS A 31 15.10 9.68 2.55
C HIS A 31 14.01 8.60 2.65
N SER A 32 13.96 7.68 1.70
CA SER A 32 13.09 6.50 1.73
C SER A 32 13.87 5.20 1.60
N HIS A 33 13.26 4.11 2.04
CA HIS A 33 13.73 2.75 1.85
C HIS A 33 12.67 2.00 1.04
N TYR A 34 13.07 1.46 -0.10
CA TYR A 34 12.18 0.72 -0.99
C TYR A 34 11.91 -0.68 -0.43
N LEU A 35 10.65 -0.98 -0.13
CA LEU A 35 10.25 -2.28 0.45
C LEU A 35 9.98 -3.33 -0.63
N GLY A 36 9.55 -2.88 -1.82
CA GLY A 36 9.17 -3.77 -2.92
C GLY A 36 7.73 -3.56 -3.38
N SER A 37 7.25 -4.47 -4.22
CA SER A 37 5.85 -4.52 -4.65
C SER A 37 5.05 -5.42 -3.73
N PHE A 38 3.91 -4.94 -3.25
CA PHE A 38 3.01 -5.71 -2.39
C PHE A 38 1.58 -5.68 -2.95
N PRO A 39 0.77 -6.72 -2.68
CA PRO A 39 -0.64 -6.72 -3.07
C PRO A 39 -1.48 -5.72 -2.26
N SER A 40 -1.07 -5.38 -1.04
CA SER A 40 -1.83 -4.55 -0.12
C SER A 40 -0.91 -3.77 0.82
N ALA A 41 -1.36 -2.61 1.27
CA ALA A 41 -0.63 -1.76 2.22
C ALA A 41 -0.36 -2.49 3.55
N ALA A 42 -1.33 -3.26 4.06
CA ALA A 42 -1.16 -4.08 5.25
C ALA A 42 0.05 -5.02 5.16
N ARG A 43 0.29 -5.63 3.98
CA ARG A 43 1.43 -6.53 3.78
C ARG A 43 2.75 -5.77 3.77
N ALA A 44 2.79 -4.61 3.11
CA ALA A 44 3.95 -3.73 3.11
C ALA A 44 4.30 -3.22 4.52
N ILE A 45 3.30 -2.87 5.33
CA ILE A 45 3.51 -2.44 6.73
C ILE A 45 4.09 -3.58 7.57
N CYS A 46 3.55 -4.81 7.45
CA CYS A 46 4.09 -5.96 8.15
C CYS A 46 5.57 -6.22 7.83
N ASP A 47 5.95 -6.10 6.56
CA ASP A 47 7.34 -6.26 6.13
C ASP A 47 8.21 -5.11 6.64
N ALA A 48 7.72 -3.87 6.52
CA ALA A 48 8.39 -2.68 7.05
C ALA A 48 8.64 -2.76 8.57
N ARG A 49 7.76 -3.41 9.34
CA ARG A 49 7.91 -3.57 10.80
C ARG A 49 9.10 -4.43 11.20
N VAL A 50 9.60 -5.28 10.30
CA VAL A 50 10.81 -6.08 10.54
C VAL A 50 12.04 -5.17 10.67
N LEU A 51 12.10 -4.12 9.85
CA LEU A 51 13.20 -3.14 9.83
C LEU A 51 12.91 -1.93 10.74
N TYR A 52 11.66 -1.52 10.79
CA TYR A 52 11.15 -0.32 11.46
C TYR A 52 10.00 -0.69 12.38
N PRO A 53 10.27 -1.16 13.62
CA PRO A 53 9.26 -1.79 14.49
C PRO A 53 8.09 -0.87 14.87
N ARG A 54 8.28 0.45 14.76
CA ARG A 54 7.22 1.46 14.93
C ARG A 54 6.90 2.12 13.60
N CYS A 55 6.34 1.36 12.67
CA CYS A 55 5.85 1.90 11.41
C CYS A 55 4.34 1.73 11.24
N GLU A 56 3.76 2.69 10.52
CA GLU A 56 2.34 2.85 10.24
C GLU A 56 2.16 3.26 8.77
N GLY A 57 0.99 2.98 8.24
CA GLY A 57 0.64 3.33 6.87
C GLY A 57 0.33 4.82 6.74
N CYS A 58 0.78 5.43 5.65
CA CYS A 58 0.30 6.74 5.23
C CYS A 58 -1.22 6.70 5.07
N GLU A 59 -1.92 7.67 5.64
CA GLU A 59 -3.38 7.72 5.61
C GLU A 59 -3.91 7.80 4.17
N GLN A 60 -3.19 8.43 3.24
CA GLN A 60 -3.57 8.46 1.83
C GLN A 60 -3.24 7.16 1.08
N CYS A 61 -2.10 6.53 1.36
CA CYS A 61 -1.67 5.32 0.66
C CYS A 61 -2.33 4.04 1.19
N CYS A 62 -2.75 4.07 2.47
CA CYS A 62 -3.22 2.90 3.21
C CYS A 62 -4.69 3.05 3.64
N ALA A 63 -5.39 4.14 3.29
CA ALA A 63 -6.84 4.23 3.42
C ALA A 63 -7.59 3.23 2.52
N ALA A 64 -6.92 2.71 1.49
CA ALA A 64 -7.53 1.89 0.45
C ALA A 64 -7.29 0.37 0.63
N ASP A 65 -7.27 -0.15 1.86
CA ASP A 65 -7.59 -1.58 2.09
C ASP A 65 -9.11 -1.86 1.93
N ALA A 66 -9.86 -0.97 1.27
CA ALA A 66 -11.31 -1.01 1.12
C ALA A 66 -11.80 -0.94 -0.34
N LEU A 67 -11.06 -1.52 -1.30
CA LEU A 67 -11.68 -1.91 -2.57
C LEU A 67 -11.34 -3.37 -2.87
N PRO A 68 -12.35 -4.27 -2.93
CA PRO A 68 -12.13 -5.66 -3.23
C PRO A 68 -11.72 -5.75 -4.71
N ASP A 69 -10.64 -6.48 -4.98
CA ASP A 69 -10.49 -7.31 -6.17
C ASP A 69 -11.13 -6.75 -7.46
N GLU A 70 -10.57 -5.68 -8.03
CA GLU A 70 -10.79 -5.42 -9.46
C GLU A 70 -9.95 -6.43 -10.25
N GLU A 71 -10.49 -7.64 -10.43
CA GLU A 71 -10.08 -8.56 -11.49
C GLU A 71 -10.45 -7.91 -12.83
N PRO A 72 -9.48 -7.49 -13.67
CA PRO A 72 -9.80 -7.13 -15.04
C PRO A 72 -10.13 -8.43 -15.77
N ASP A 73 -11.31 -8.47 -16.40
CA ASP A 73 -11.72 -9.53 -17.34
C ASP A 73 -12.31 -10.82 -16.73
N ARG A 74 -13.56 -10.74 -16.24
CA ARG A 74 -14.45 -11.91 -16.21
C ARG A 74 -15.77 -11.57 -16.90
N PRO A 75 -16.17 -12.28 -17.98
CA PRO A 75 -17.38 -11.94 -18.71
C PRO A 75 -18.62 -12.10 -17.83
N ARG A 76 -19.45 -11.05 -17.82
CA ARG A 76 -20.79 -11.05 -17.21
C ARG A 76 -21.65 -12.13 -17.87
N ARG A 77 -21.77 -13.29 -17.22
CA ARG A 77 -22.78 -14.29 -17.54
C ARG A 77 -24.16 -13.65 -17.40
N HIS A 78 -24.72 -13.25 -18.54
CA HIS A 78 -26.13 -12.89 -18.65
C HIS A 78 -26.94 -14.15 -18.36
N ALA A 79 -27.78 -14.09 -17.34
CA ALA A 79 -28.76 -15.13 -17.06
C ALA A 79 -29.75 -15.17 -18.25
N LEU A 80 -29.57 -16.13 -19.14
CA LEU A 80 -30.64 -16.59 -20.02
C LEU A 80 -31.50 -17.54 -19.20
N SER A 81 -32.56 -17.01 -18.57
CA SER A 81 -33.72 -17.86 -18.24
C SER A 81 -34.61 -17.88 -19.47
N GLY A 82 -34.54 -19.00 -20.19
CA GLY A 82 -35.54 -19.38 -21.18
C GLY A 82 -36.71 -20.14 -20.56
N ALA A 83 -37.68 -20.39 -21.45
CA ALA A 83 -38.88 -21.23 -21.34
C ALA A 83 -40.05 -20.64 -20.55
#